data_AF-A0A6V7YA35-F1
#
_entry.id   AF-A0A6V7YA35-F1
#
_cell.length_a   1.000
_cell.length_b   1.000
_cell.length_c   1.000
_cell.angle_alpha   90.00
_cell.angle_beta   90.00
_cell.angle_gamma   90.00
#
_symmetry.space_group_name_H-M   'P 1'
#
loop_
_entity.id
_entity.type
_entity.pdbx_description
1 polymer ?
#
loop_
_entity_poly.entity_id
_entity_poly.type
_entity_poly.pdbx_seq_one_letter_code
_entity_poly.pdbx_strand_id
1 'polypeptide(L)'
;MPSEYGIETDSVTLQRFVLNEQRKYPEATGDLTNLLTCLLTAVKAISSAVRKAGLAQLYGVAGNVNVQGEEVKKLDVLSNELMINMLKSSYTVCAMVSEEDENMIEVEVGKQGKYIVTFDPLDGSSNIDCLVSIGTFLEFSERIVKAQFSLKMYYSQAERW
;
A
#
# COMPACT_ATOMS: atom_id res chain seq x y z
N MET A 1 25.75 -14.71 23.85
CA MET A 1 27.08 -15.19 23.44
C MET A 1 27.54 -14.27 22.33
N PRO A 2 28.67 -13.55 22.45
CA PRO A 2 29.22 -12.81 21.32
C PRO A 2 29.49 -13.81 20.20
N SER A 3 29.23 -13.45 18.94
CA SER A 3 29.55 -14.34 17.83
C SER A 3 31.06 -14.51 17.74
N GLU A 4 31.50 -15.74 17.43
CA GLU A 4 32.91 -16.15 17.35
C GLU A 4 33.76 -15.28 16.41
N TYR A 5 33.09 -14.51 15.53
CA TYR A 5 33.69 -13.61 14.54
C TYR A 5 33.37 -12.13 14.76
N GLY A 6 32.69 -11.74 15.85
CA GLY A 6 32.27 -10.35 16.09
C GLY A 6 31.21 -9.81 15.12
N ILE A 7 30.60 -10.70 14.32
CA ILE A 7 29.53 -10.38 13.36
C ILE A 7 28.18 -10.65 14.01
N GLU A 8 27.36 -9.62 14.18
CA GLU A 8 25.98 -9.77 14.64
C GLU A 8 25.10 -10.20 13.47
N THR A 9 24.64 -11.46 13.49
CA THR A 9 23.78 -12.04 12.44
C THR A 9 22.30 -12.00 12.81
N ASP A 10 21.96 -11.69 14.06
CA ASP A 10 20.59 -11.64 14.57
C ASP A 10 19.91 -10.31 14.22
N SER A 11 19.49 -10.17 12.95
CA SER A 11 18.78 -8.97 12.51
C SER A 11 17.27 -9.04 12.80
N VAL A 12 16.70 -7.90 13.19
CA VAL A 12 15.25 -7.74 13.36
C VAL A 12 14.65 -7.26 12.04
N THR A 13 13.96 -8.15 11.34
CA THR A 13 13.14 -7.77 10.18
C THR A 13 11.82 -7.17 10.65
N LEU A 14 11.18 -6.37 9.78
CA LEU A 14 9.85 -5.83 10.10
C LEU A 14 8.82 -6.95 10.35
N GLN A 15 8.87 -8.04 9.60
CA GLN A 15 7.99 -9.19 9.83
C GLN A 15 8.22 -9.81 11.23
N ARG A 16 9.49 -9.95 11.65
CA ARG A 16 9.83 -10.44 13.00
C ARG A 16 9.34 -9.47 14.07
N PHE A 17 9.50 -8.17 13.86
CA PHE A 17 8.99 -7.15 14.77
C PHE A 17 7.47 -7.24 14.92
N VAL A 18 6.71 -7.26 13.81
CA VAL A 18 5.24 -7.34 13.83
C VAL A 18 4.76 -8.61 14.51
N LEU A 19 5.37 -9.77 14.21
CA LEU A 19 5.04 -11.03 14.87
C LEU A 19 5.34 -11.00 16.38
N ASN A 20 6.43 -10.37 16.79
CA ASN A 20 6.77 -10.22 18.20
C ASN A 20 5.79 -9.28 18.92
N GLU A 21 5.35 -8.20 18.27
CA GLU A 21 4.32 -7.31 18.82
C GLU A 21 2.98 -8.03 18.95
N GLN A 22 2.54 -8.80 17.95
CA GLN A 22 1.30 -9.58 18.01
C GLN A 22 1.29 -10.51 19.23
N ARG A 23 2.41 -11.18 19.53
CA ARG A 23 2.52 -12.12 20.67
C ARG A 23 2.28 -11.48 22.03
N LYS A 24 2.42 -10.15 22.15
CA LYS A 24 2.15 -9.43 23.39
C LYS A 24 0.66 -9.29 23.69
N TYR A 25 -0.21 -9.55 22.72
CA TYR A 25 -1.66 -9.40 22.82
C TYR A 25 -2.36 -10.75 22.57
N PRO A 26 -2.79 -11.46 23.63
CA PRO A 26 -3.43 -12.78 23.50
C PRO A 26 -4.70 -12.80 22.64
N GLU A 27 -5.43 -11.68 22.60
CA GLU A 27 -6.66 -11.51 21.81
C GLU A 27 -6.39 -11.19 20.32
N ALA A 28 -5.13 -11.02 19.93
CA ALA A 28 -4.81 -10.65 18.55
C ALA A 28 -5.03 -11.84 17.60
N THR A 29 -6.01 -11.69 16.70
CA THR A 29 -6.36 -12.71 15.69
C THR A 29 -5.27 -12.95 14.64
N GLY A 30 -4.34 -12.01 14.48
CA GLY A 30 -3.31 -12.03 13.44
C GLY A 30 -3.71 -11.31 12.14
N ASP A 31 -4.92 -10.78 12.04
CA ASP A 31 -5.38 -10.10 10.82
C ASP A 31 -4.50 -8.88 10.48
N LEU A 32 -4.18 -8.04 11.45
CA LEU A 32 -3.30 -6.89 11.22
C LEU A 32 -1.90 -7.33 10.75
N THR A 33 -1.38 -8.41 11.32
CA THR A 33 -0.09 -8.98 10.91
C THR A 33 -0.12 -9.46 9.47
N ASN A 34 -1.21 -10.11 9.06
CA ASN A 34 -1.37 -10.56 7.68
C ASN A 34 -1.50 -9.37 6.72
N LEU A 35 -2.29 -8.36 7.09
CA LEU A 35 -2.43 -7.11 6.34
C LEU A 35 -1.07 -6.44 6.10
N LEU A 36 -0.29 -6.25 7.17
CA LEU A 36 1.04 -5.66 7.10
C LEU A 36 2.01 -6.51 6.26
N THR A 37 1.87 -7.83 6.29
CA THR A 37 2.71 -8.75 5.48
C THR A 37 2.40 -8.63 3.98
N CYS A 38 1.11 -8.60 3.61
CA CYS A 38 0.68 -8.36 2.23
C CYS A 38 1.14 -7.00 1.72
N LEU A 39 0.97 -5.97 2.55
CA LEU A 39 1.43 -4.62 2.23
C LEU A 39 2.94 -4.57 1.99
N LEU A 40 3.74 -5.20 2.86
CA LEU A 40 5.19 -5.25 2.69
C LEU A 40 5.61 -5.91 1.39
N THR A 41 4.83 -6.87 0.93
CA THR A 41 5.05 -7.54 -0.34
C THR A 41 4.75 -6.60 -1.51
N ALA A 42 3.64 -5.86 -1.44
CA ALA A 42 3.30 -4.82 -2.42
C ALA A 42 4.40 -3.76 -2.54
N VAL A 43 4.84 -3.19 -1.41
CA VAL A 43 5.90 -2.16 -1.36
C VAL A 43 7.21 -2.68 -1.96
N LYS A 44 7.60 -3.92 -1.67
CA LYS A 44 8.79 -4.53 -2.28
C LYS A 44 8.64 -4.70 -3.79
N ALA A 45 7.46 -5.09 -4.27
CA ALA A 45 7.18 -5.24 -5.69
C ALA A 45 7.23 -3.89 -6.42
N ILE A 46 6.57 -2.86 -5.89
CA ILE A 46 6.61 -1.48 -6.39
C ILE A 46 8.04 -0.96 -6.42
N SER A 47 8.77 -1.10 -5.31
CA SER A 47 10.17 -0.70 -5.22
C SER A 47 11.06 -1.40 -6.26
N SER A 48 10.78 -2.68 -6.57
CA SER A 48 11.48 -3.40 -7.63
C SER A 48 11.13 -2.85 -9.01
N ALA A 49 9.86 -2.55 -9.26
CA ALA A 49 9.37 -2.00 -10.52
C ALA A 49 9.95 -0.61 -10.79
N VAL A 50 9.89 0.30 -9.81
CA VAL A 50 10.45 1.66 -9.89
C VAL A 50 11.94 1.61 -10.24
N ARG A 51 12.74 0.78 -9.56
CA ARG A 51 14.18 0.64 -9.85
C ARG A 51 14.49 0.10 -11.26
N LYS A 52 13.55 -0.62 -11.87
CA LYS A 52 13.71 -1.23 -13.20
C LYS A 52 12.96 -0.48 -14.30
N ALA A 53 12.27 0.60 -13.97
CA ALA A 53 11.32 1.23 -14.86
C ALA A 53 11.95 1.73 -16.16
N GLY A 54 13.21 2.22 -16.09
CA GLY A 54 13.96 2.63 -17.28
C GLY A 54 14.40 1.50 -18.20
N LEU A 55 14.59 0.29 -17.65
CA LEU A 55 14.96 -0.88 -18.44
C LEU A 55 13.73 -1.59 -19.03
N ALA A 56 12.61 -1.52 -18.31
CA ALA A 56 11.36 -2.19 -18.68
C ALA A 56 10.41 -1.31 -19.53
N GLN A 57 10.85 -0.13 -19.99
CA GLN A 57 10.02 0.84 -20.71
C GLN A 57 8.71 1.19 -19.97
N LEU A 58 8.80 1.20 -18.63
CA LEU A 58 7.70 1.60 -17.74
C LEU A 58 7.65 3.13 -17.55
N TYR A 59 8.65 3.85 -18.05
CA TYR A 59 8.57 5.31 -18.19
C TYR A 59 7.69 5.67 -19.38
N GLY A 60 6.82 6.66 -19.18
CA GLY A 60 5.91 7.19 -20.20
C GLY A 60 4.43 6.92 -19.92
N VAL A 61 3.61 7.49 -20.79
CA VAL A 61 2.14 7.53 -20.68
C VAL A 61 1.54 6.14 -20.90
N ALA A 62 0.55 5.77 -20.09
CA ALA A 62 -0.30 4.60 -20.29
C ALA A 62 -1.27 4.77 -21.48
N GLY A 63 -1.24 5.91 -22.16
CA GLY A 63 -2.11 6.28 -23.28
C GLY A 63 -3.47 6.85 -22.87
N ASN A 64 -3.73 7.02 -21.56
CA ASN A 64 -4.95 7.59 -21.02
C ASN A 64 -4.68 8.90 -20.27
N VAL A 65 -5.65 9.82 -20.34
CA VAL A 65 -5.70 11.03 -19.53
C VAL A 65 -6.64 10.76 -18.36
N ASN A 66 -6.21 11.00 -17.13
CA ASN A 66 -7.06 10.79 -15.96
C ASN A 66 -8.17 11.86 -15.87
N VAL A 67 -9.07 11.70 -14.90
CA VAL A 67 -10.21 12.60 -14.67
C VAL A 67 -9.81 14.01 -14.20
N GLN A 68 -8.54 14.19 -13.85
CA GLN A 68 -7.92 15.46 -13.49
C GLN A 68 -7.18 16.13 -14.67
N GLY A 69 -7.13 15.48 -15.84
CA GLY A 69 -6.50 16.04 -17.04
C GLY A 69 -5.00 15.76 -17.16
N GLU A 70 -4.45 14.88 -16.34
CA GLU A 70 -3.03 14.51 -16.34
C GLU A 70 -2.76 13.21 -17.13
N GLU A 71 -1.57 13.11 -17.71
CA GLU A 71 -1.10 11.91 -18.40
C GLU A 71 -0.86 10.79 -17.39
N VAL A 72 -1.67 9.73 -17.44
CA VAL A 72 -1.55 8.57 -16.55
C VAL A 72 -0.20 7.90 -16.80
N LYS A 73 0.64 7.77 -15.77
CA LYS A 73 1.92 7.07 -15.89
C LYS A 73 1.72 5.58 -15.70
N LYS A 74 2.45 4.75 -16.46
CA LYS A 74 2.35 3.29 -16.35
C LYS A 74 2.72 2.75 -14.96
N LEU A 75 3.61 3.45 -14.25
CA LEU A 75 4.00 3.09 -12.89
C LEU A 75 2.90 3.32 -11.87
N ASP A 76 2.05 4.32 -12.08
CA ASP A 76 0.92 4.63 -11.21
C ASP A 76 -0.11 3.49 -11.30
N VAL A 77 -0.49 3.13 -12.53
CA VAL A 77 -1.35 1.97 -12.82
C VAL A 77 -0.80 0.68 -12.21
N LEU A 78 0.49 0.40 -12.45
CA LEU A 78 1.14 -0.80 -11.92
C LEU A 78 1.13 -0.84 -10.39
N SER A 79 1.45 0.29 -9.74
CA SER A 79 1.54 0.37 -8.29
C SER A 79 0.16 0.22 -7.66
N ASN A 80 -0.86 0.86 -8.25
CA ASN A 80 -2.25 0.72 -7.84
C ASN A 80 -2.73 -0.73 -7.94
N GLU A 81 -2.54 -1.39 -9.09
CA GLU A 81 -2.92 -2.79 -9.28
C GLU A 81 -2.20 -3.73 -8.31
N LEU A 82 -0.90 -3.52 -8.06
CA LEU A 82 -0.14 -4.32 -7.10
C LEU A 82 -0.70 -4.16 -5.69
N MET A 83 -1.01 -2.94 -5.25
CA MET A 83 -1.60 -2.66 -3.94
C MET A 83 -2.97 -3.32 -3.80
N ILE A 84 -3.87 -3.09 -4.76
CA ILE A 84 -5.23 -3.67 -4.75
C ILE A 84 -5.16 -5.20 -4.67
N ASN A 85 -4.35 -5.83 -5.52
CA ASN A 85 -4.26 -7.28 -5.57
C ASN A 85 -3.68 -7.87 -4.27
N MET A 86 -2.63 -7.25 -3.72
CA MET A 86 -2.03 -7.71 -2.47
C MET A 86 -2.99 -7.52 -1.28
N LEU A 87 -3.65 -6.37 -1.18
CA LEU A 87 -4.61 -6.08 -0.10
C LEU A 87 -5.84 -6.99 -0.18
N LYS A 88 -6.41 -7.24 -1.38
CA LYS A 88 -7.49 -8.21 -1.58
C LYS A 88 -7.08 -9.62 -1.17
N SER A 89 -5.85 -10.03 -1.51
CA SER A 89 -5.33 -11.37 -1.16
C SER A 89 -5.06 -11.57 0.33
N SER A 90 -5.10 -10.50 1.14
CA SER A 90 -4.93 -10.60 2.59
C SER A 90 -6.13 -11.22 3.31
N TYR A 91 -7.34 -11.20 2.73
CA TYR A 91 -8.60 -11.56 3.40
C TYR A 91 -8.90 -10.75 4.67
N THR A 92 -8.19 -9.63 4.87
CA THR A 92 -8.31 -8.79 6.07
C THR A 92 -8.96 -7.44 5.80
N VAL A 93 -9.13 -7.09 4.52
CA VAL A 93 -9.68 -5.81 4.06
C VAL A 93 -11.10 -6.02 3.54
N CYS A 94 -12.01 -5.09 3.84
CA CYS A 94 -13.38 -5.08 3.31
C CYS A 94 -13.60 -4.02 2.22
N ALA A 95 -12.87 -2.90 2.29
CA ALA A 95 -12.92 -1.85 1.28
C ALA A 95 -11.58 -1.13 1.19
N MET A 96 -11.31 -0.54 0.04
CA MET A 96 -10.12 0.28 -0.20
C MET A 96 -10.49 1.60 -0.86
N VAL A 97 -9.66 2.62 -0.60
CA VAL A 97 -9.70 3.90 -1.29
C VAL A 97 -8.29 4.16 -1.82
N SER A 98 -8.17 4.38 -3.12
CA SER A 98 -6.91 4.70 -3.79
C SER A 98 -6.97 6.15 -4.28
N GLU A 99 -5.84 6.84 -4.33
CA GLU A 99 -5.72 8.13 -5.03
C GLU A 99 -6.06 7.97 -6.53
N GLU A 100 -5.71 6.82 -7.10
CA GLU A 100 -5.84 6.50 -8.54
C GLU A 100 -7.23 6.00 -8.96
N ASP A 101 -8.15 5.78 -8.02
CA ASP A 101 -9.50 5.28 -8.28
C ASP A 101 -10.57 6.27 -7.79
N GLU A 102 -11.46 6.71 -8.69
CA GLU A 102 -12.54 7.64 -8.34
C GLU A 102 -13.53 7.06 -7.31
N ASN A 103 -13.72 5.74 -7.34
CA ASN A 103 -14.73 5.05 -6.56
C ASN A 103 -14.07 4.12 -5.54
N MET A 104 -14.70 4.00 -4.37
CA MET A 104 -14.29 3.03 -3.35
C MET A 104 -14.31 1.61 -3.93
N ILE A 105 -13.23 0.86 -3.68
CA ILE A 105 -13.07 -0.51 -4.15
C ILE A 105 -13.58 -1.46 -3.07
N GLU A 106 -14.77 -2.04 -3.27
CA GLU A 106 -15.31 -3.05 -2.38
C GLU A 106 -14.66 -4.42 -2.63
N VAL A 107 -14.27 -5.12 -1.56
CA VAL A 107 -13.73 -6.49 -1.64
C VAL A 107 -14.89 -7.48 -1.75
N GLU A 108 -14.75 -8.56 -2.52
CA GLU A 108 -15.83 -9.53 -2.70
C GLU A 108 -16.23 -10.17 -1.37
N VAL A 109 -17.54 -10.39 -1.13
CA VAL A 109 -18.10 -10.84 0.17
C VAL A 109 -17.39 -12.08 0.76
N GLY A 110 -16.88 -13.00 -0.08
CA GLY A 110 -16.14 -14.18 0.36
C GLY A 110 -14.67 -13.95 0.74
N LYS A 111 -14.15 -12.73 0.58
CA LYS A 111 -12.77 -12.32 0.86
C LYS A 111 -12.67 -11.11 1.80
N GLN A 112 -13.78 -10.65 2.34
CA GLN A 112 -13.81 -9.46 3.21
C GLN A 112 -13.22 -9.76 4.59
N GLY A 113 -12.39 -8.85 5.09
CA GLY A 113 -12.01 -8.80 6.49
C GLY A 113 -12.57 -7.58 7.22
N LYS A 114 -11.86 -7.11 8.25
CA LYS A 114 -12.33 -6.05 9.16
C LYS A 114 -11.75 -4.65 8.90
N TYR A 115 -10.77 -4.53 8.01
CA TYR A 115 -10.06 -3.26 7.77
C TYR A 115 -10.56 -2.54 6.53
N ILE A 116 -10.50 -1.21 6.57
CA ILE A 116 -10.58 -0.34 5.40
C ILE A 116 -9.19 0.27 5.24
N VAL A 117 -8.66 0.24 4.01
CA VAL A 117 -7.31 0.73 3.70
C VAL A 117 -7.40 1.85 2.70
N THR A 118 -6.84 3.01 3.07
CA THR A 118 -6.66 4.12 2.13
C THR A 118 -5.20 4.25 1.78
N PHE A 119 -4.88 4.45 0.51
CA PHE A 119 -3.50 4.51 0.05
C PHE A 119 -3.29 5.44 -1.13
N ASP A 120 -2.11 6.04 -1.17
CA ASP A 120 -1.51 6.59 -2.38
C ASP A 120 -0.44 5.57 -2.83
N PRO A 121 -0.64 4.87 -3.96
CA PRO A 121 0.25 3.81 -4.39
C PRO A 121 1.63 4.33 -4.82
N LEU A 122 1.74 5.58 -5.27
CA LEU A 122 2.98 6.16 -5.77
C LEU A 122 3.01 7.70 -5.69
N ASP A 123 3.32 8.23 -4.50
CA ASP A 123 3.41 9.66 -4.25
C ASP A 123 4.62 10.30 -4.96
N GLY A 124 4.37 11.37 -5.71
CA GLY A 124 5.40 12.09 -6.46
C GLY A 124 5.75 11.45 -7.80
N SER A 125 4.83 10.69 -8.40
CA SER A 125 5.01 10.06 -9.72
C SER A 125 5.46 11.06 -10.79
N SER A 126 5.04 12.33 -10.70
CA SER A 126 5.50 13.47 -11.51
C SER A 126 7.03 13.60 -11.57
N ASN A 127 7.76 13.20 -10.53
CA ASN A 127 9.21 13.30 -10.42
C ASN A 127 9.98 12.03 -10.82
N ILE A 128 9.30 10.98 -11.29
CA ILE A 128 9.91 9.72 -11.73
C ILE A 128 11.02 9.93 -12.75
N ASP A 129 10.80 10.82 -13.74
CA ASP A 129 11.75 11.08 -14.81
C ASP A 129 12.99 11.86 -14.33
N CYS A 130 12.90 12.47 -13.14
CA CYS A 130 13.97 13.24 -12.50
C CYS A 130 14.75 12.44 -11.43
N LEU A 131 14.40 11.17 -11.18
CA LEU A 131 15.03 10.29 -10.17
C LEU A 131 15.02 10.86 -8.73
N VAL A 132 14.04 11.72 -8.41
CA VAL A 132 13.84 12.25 -7.04
C VAL A 132 13.13 11.19 -6.19
N SER A 133 13.25 11.28 -4.86
CA SER A 133 12.56 10.40 -3.92
C SER A 133 11.04 10.36 -4.16
N ILE A 134 10.50 9.14 -4.17
CA ILE A 134 9.07 8.81 -4.34
C ILE A 134 8.63 7.97 -3.14
N GLY A 135 7.38 8.11 -2.72
CA GLY A 135 6.82 7.49 -1.52
C GLY A 135 5.56 6.66 -1.77
N THR A 136 5.08 5.99 -0.72
CA THR A 136 3.75 5.37 -0.68
C THR A 136 3.14 5.80 0.65
N PHE A 137 1.97 6.45 0.62
CA PHE A 137 1.25 6.86 1.82
C PHE A 137 0.13 5.87 2.13
N LEU A 138 -0.09 5.60 3.42
CA LEU A 138 -1.03 4.57 3.89
C LEU A 138 -1.73 4.99 5.17
N GLU A 139 -3.05 4.79 5.20
CA GLU A 139 -3.87 4.92 6.40
C GLU A 139 -4.74 3.66 6.59
N PHE A 140 -4.85 3.22 7.86
CA PHE A 140 -5.66 2.07 8.25
C PHE A 140 -6.79 2.51 9.16
N SER A 141 -8.00 2.03 8.88
CA SER A 141 -9.14 2.19 9.80
C SER A 141 -9.88 0.86 9.98
N GLU A 142 -10.42 0.64 11.18
CA GLU A 142 -11.34 -0.47 11.41
C GLU A 142 -12.72 -0.15 10.80
N ARG A 143 -13.41 -1.18 10.31
CA ARG A 143 -14.76 -1.03 9.76
C ARG A 143 -15.71 -0.48 10.83
N ILE A 144 -16.04 0.81 10.75
CA ILE A 144 -17.09 1.42 11.55
C ILE A 144 -18.43 1.10 10.88
N VAL A 145 -19.25 0.25 11.51
CA VAL A 145 -20.55 -0.25 11.00
C VAL A 145 -21.60 0.86 10.72
N LYS A 146 -21.26 2.14 10.93
CA LYS A 146 -22.16 3.30 10.80
C LYS A 146 -21.57 4.55 10.12
N ALA A 147 -20.39 4.49 9.49
CA ALA A 147 -19.86 5.65 8.80
C ALA A 147 -20.22 5.59 7.31
N GLN A 148 -21.19 6.42 6.91
CA GLN A 148 -21.40 6.77 5.51
C GLN A 148 -20.18 7.62 5.09
N PHE A 149 -19.10 6.96 4.65
CA PHE A 149 -17.91 7.63 4.15
C PHE A 149 -18.27 8.33 2.83
N SER A 150 -18.35 9.65 2.86
CA SER A 150 -18.41 10.48 1.66
C SER A 150 -16.98 10.82 1.25
N LEU A 151 -16.62 10.58 -0.02
CA LEU A 151 -15.35 10.98 -0.63
C LEU A 151 -14.98 12.45 -0.31
N LYS A 152 -15.98 13.33 -0.16
CA LYS A 152 -15.78 14.74 0.23
C LYS A 152 -15.16 14.95 1.61
N MET A 153 -15.34 14.02 2.55
CA MET A 153 -14.77 14.15 3.89
C MET A 153 -13.27 13.83 3.91
N TYR A 154 -12.78 13.09 2.91
CA TYR A 154 -11.39 12.63 2.81
C TYR A 154 -10.50 13.62 2.04
N TYR A 155 -10.97 14.17 0.91
CA TYR A 155 -10.25 15.24 0.19
C TYR A 155 -9.99 16.48 1.07
N SER A 156 -10.90 16.81 1.98
CA SER A 156 -10.73 17.88 2.97
C SER A 156 -9.53 17.69 3.91
N GLN A 157 -9.03 16.47 4.10
CA GLN A 157 -7.93 16.15 5.00
C GLN A 157 -6.61 15.92 4.22
N ALA A 158 -6.70 15.46 2.98
CA ALA A 158 -5.56 15.31 2.07
C ALA A 158 -5.01 16.65 1.57
N GLU A 159 -5.87 17.66 1.33
CA GLU A 159 -5.46 19.02 0.91
C GLU A 159 -4.70 19.84 1.99
N ARG A 160 -4.37 19.24 3.13
CA ARG A 160 -3.59 19.90 4.21
C ARG A 160 -2.10 19.56 4.17
N TRP A 161 -1.62 18.83 3.18
CA TRP A 161 -0.22 18.44 3.03
C TRP A 161 0.30 18.76 1.63
#